data_AF-A0A2V5XER0-F1
#
_entry.id   AF-A0A2V5XER0-F1
#
_cell.length_a   1.000
_cell.length_b   1.000
_cell.length_c   1.000
_cell.angle_alpha   90.00
_cell.angle_beta   90.00
_cell.angle_gamma   90.00
#
_symmetry.space_group_name_H-M   'P 1'
#
loop_
_entity.id
_entity.type
_entity.pdbx_description
1 polymer ?
#
loop_
_entity_poly.entity_id
_entity_poly.type
_entity_poly.pdbx_seq_one_letter_code
_entity_poly.pdbx_strand_id
1 'polypeptide(L)'
;MKWLSAGLIFVNLSTVAGLLLGMAGNGLNELSAIFALVSGGAFALAAYLGTSDTSVRRKKLNSPVTEQKRSMSKRQLETVAQQRTSPTARRYRHLWFWGIAICFALFALRSFCWLLYIDGEALKIQSPNNLGDLALHITLIRNFVSGIALWPDNPIYVFSKLRYPAGMDLFNALLCLVHLDLTRGLVWAGLVASLATFYAFFRWAGTFGIAGFLFNGGIVGFEFFKTLKFLDYQGSKTIAWKSIALSMFLTQRGLLYAIPAGLLLLYQWRAKFFAQSNQVKSDVARPPLPFWVECALYASMPLFHVHTFIALSILLGFWFLVGRPEMHRQLLLLAGCA
;
A
#
# COMPACT_ATOMS: atom_id res chain seq x y z
N MET A 1 6.74 -10.69 3.82
CA MET A 1 5.93 -9.62 4.47
C MET A 1 6.80 -8.60 5.18
N LYS A 2 7.99 -9.00 5.66
CA LYS A 2 8.94 -8.13 6.35
C LYS A 2 9.25 -6.82 5.64
N TRP A 3 9.70 -6.88 4.39
CA TRP A 3 10.06 -5.68 3.61
C TRP A 3 8.88 -4.72 3.40
N LEU A 4 7.70 -5.25 3.07
CA LEU A 4 6.49 -4.45 2.92
C LEU A 4 6.15 -3.74 4.24
N SER A 5 6.13 -4.48 5.35
CA SER A 5 5.84 -3.90 6.67
C SER A 5 6.87 -2.86 7.07
N ALA A 6 8.16 -3.11 6.84
CA ALA A 6 9.23 -2.18 7.17
C ALA A 6 9.12 -0.90 6.35
N GLY A 7 8.91 -1.00 5.03
CA GLY A 7 8.75 0.16 4.16
C GLY A 7 7.54 1.02 4.51
N LEU A 8 6.40 0.39 4.83
CA LEU A 8 5.21 1.12 5.26
C LEU A 8 5.42 1.80 6.62
N ILE A 9 6.07 1.11 7.58
CA ILE A 9 6.38 1.70 8.89
C ILE A 9 7.39 2.84 8.77
N PHE A 10 8.36 2.74 7.87
CA PHE A 10 9.29 3.82 7.57
C PHE A 10 8.54 5.09 7.15
N VAL A 11 7.67 4.99 6.14
CA VAL A 11 6.88 6.13 5.65
C VAL A 11 5.99 6.67 6.76
N ASN A 12 5.25 5.79 7.44
CA ASN A 12 4.32 6.14 8.50
C ASN A 12 5.01 6.91 9.64
N LEU A 13 5.98 6.30 10.31
CA LEU A 13 6.56 6.89 11.51
C LEU A 13 7.50 8.04 11.20
N SER A 14 8.12 8.10 10.02
CA SER A 14 8.79 9.33 9.58
C SER A 14 7.78 10.47 9.45
N THR A 15 6.62 10.21 8.85
CA THR A 15 5.57 11.22 8.67
C THR A 15 4.99 11.69 10.00
N VAL A 16 4.65 10.75 10.89
CA VAL A 16 4.09 11.08 12.22
C VAL A 16 5.12 11.82 13.07
N ALA A 17 6.38 11.36 13.11
CA ALA A 17 7.43 12.05 13.84
C ALA A 17 7.68 13.46 13.26
N GLY A 18 7.75 13.59 11.94
CA GLY A 18 7.87 14.88 11.26
C GLY A 18 6.73 15.83 11.59
N LEU A 19 5.49 15.34 11.60
CA LEU A 19 4.32 16.13 11.99
C LEU A 19 4.45 16.66 13.42
N LEU A 20 4.76 15.78 14.38
CA LEU A 20 4.88 16.15 15.79
C LEU A 20 6.03 17.13 16.05
N LEU A 21 7.18 16.90 15.43
CA LEU A 21 8.34 17.80 15.53
C LEU A 21 8.06 19.15 14.88
N GLY A 22 7.38 19.15 13.73
CA GLY A 22 6.97 20.35 13.03
C GLY A 22 5.95 21.17 13.80
N MET A 23 5.00 20.52 14.49
CA MET A 23 4.07 21.19 15.41
C MET A 23 4.81 21.79 16.61
N ALA A 24 5.74 21.04 17.22
CA ALA A 24 6.53 21.53 18.34
C ALA A 24 7.50 22.66 17.97
N GLY A 25 8.02 22.63 16.73
CA GLY A 25 8.96 23.61 16.18
C GLY A 25 8.32 24.79 15.44
N ASN A 26 6.99 24.89 15.38
CA ASN A 26 6.25 25.87 14.57
C ASN A 26 6.63 25.87 13.08
N GLY A 27 6.99 24.71 12.55
CA GLY A 27 7.52 24.55 11.19
C GLY A 27 8.45 23.36 11.08
N LEU A 28 8.55 22.77 9.89
CA LEU A 28 9.59 21.80 9.61
C LEU A 28 10.91 22.50 9.26
N ASN A 29 12.01 21.87 9.65
CA ASN A 29 13.36 22.24 9.26
C ASN A 29 14.21 20.98 9.01
N GLU A 30 15.44 21.17 8.53
CA GLU A 30 16.36 20.07 8.20
C GLU A 30 16.60 19.13 9.39
N LEU A 31 16.83 19.67 10.60
CA LEU A 31 17.05 18.86 11.81
C LEU A 31 15.85 17.99 12.16
N SER A 32 14.65 18.56 12.12
CA SER A 32 13.40 17.83 12.37
C SER A 32 13.19 16.72 11.33
N ALA A 33 13.56 16.97 10.06
CA ALA A 33 13.45 16.00 8.99
C ALA A 33 14.42 14.83 9.16
N ILE A 34 15.69 15.12 9.49
CA ILE A 34 16.70 14.09 9.78
C ILE A 34 16.23 13.23 10.95
N PHE A 35 15.81 13.84 12.06
CA PHE A 35 15.37 13.09 13.24
C PHE A 35 14.14 12.23 12.94
N ALA A 36 13.17 12.75 12.19
CA ALA A 36 12.00 12.01 11.76
C ALA A 36 12.35 10.78 10.89
N LEU A 37 13.22 10.96 9.88
CA LEU A 37 13.63 9.88 8.97
C LEU A 37 14.48 8.82 9.69
N VAL A 38 15.39 9.23 10.58
CA VAL A 38 16.19 8.30 11.40
C VAL A 38 15.27 7.49 12.33
N SER A 39 14.33 8.16 12.99
CA SER A 39 13.34 7.50 13.84
C SER A 39 12.50 6.49 13.05
N GLY A 40 11.96 6.91 11.89
CA GLY A 40 11.25 6.02 10.99
C GLY A 40 12.08 4.82 10.55
N GLY A 41 13.37 5.01 10.27
CA GLY A 41 14.31 3.95 9.92
C GLY A 41 14.52 2.93 11.05
N ALA A 42 14.68 3.41 12.29
CA ALA A 42 14.82 2.55 13.46
C ALA A 42 13.57 1.67 13.68
N PHE A 43 12.37 2.26 13.58
CA PHE A 43 11.14 1.49 13.69
C PHE A 43 10.88 0.57 12.49
N ALA A 44 11.31 0.95 11.28
CA ALA A 44 11.25 0.07 10.12
C ALA A 44 12.09 -1.19 10.32
N LEU A 45 13.29 -1.05 10.92
CA LEU A 45 14.12 -2.19 11.31
C LEU A 45 13.42 -3.04 12.39
N ALA A 46 12.82 -2.41 13.41
CA ALA A 46 12.05 -3.15 14.42
C ALA A 46 10.86 -3.91 13.81
N ALA A 47 10.14 -3.30 12.86
CA ALA A 47 9.04 -3.93 12.13
C ALA A 47 9.54 -5.11 11.27
N TYR A 48 10.69 -4.95 10.61
CA TYR A 48 11.33 -6.01 9.83
C TYR A 48 11.66 -7.24 10.69
N LEU A 49 12.24 -6.99 11.87
CA LEU A 49 12.65 -8.04 12.81
C LEU A 49 11.44 -8.71 13.48
N GLY A 50 10.41 -7.94 13.82
CA GLY A 50 9.19 -8.44 14.46
C GLY A 50 8.22 -9.16 13.52
N THR A 51 8.23 -8.82 12.23
CA THR A 51 7.33 -9.42 11.23
C THR A 51 7.70 -10.87 10.93
N SER A 52 6.71 -11.77 10.97
CA SER A 52 6.90 -13.19 10.72
C SER A 52 6.63 -13.54 9.26
N ASP A 53 7.54 -14.26 8.59
CA ASP A 53 7.28 -14.85 7.27
C ASP A 53 6.69 -16.27 7.41
N THR A 54 5.37 -16.35 7.22
CA THR A 54 4.60 -17.61 7.25
C THR A 54 5.12 -18.66 6.25
N SER A 55 5.72 -18.24 5.13
CA SER A 55 6.28 -19.13 4.10
C SER A 55 7.53 -19.92 4.56
N VAL A 56 8.40 -19.31 5.37
CA VAL A 56 9.62 -19.95 5.88
C VAL A 56 9.28 -20.96 6.98
N ARG A 57 8.26 -20.64 7.80
CA ARG A 57 7.83 -21.49 8.91
C ARG A 57 7.16 -22.78 8.44
N ARG A 58 6.41 -22.74 7.34
CA ARG A 58 5.80 -23.93 6.73
C ARG A 58 6.84 -24.94 6.24
N LYS A 59 8.01 -24.48 5.78
CA LYS A 59 9.13 -25.35 5.37
C LYS A 59 9.84 -26.00 6.56
N LYS A 60 9.96 -25.27 7.69
CA LYS A 60 10.60 -25.77 8.93
C LYS A 60 9.70 -26.72 9.72
N LEU A 61 8.38 -26.57 9.66
CA LEU A 61 7.42 -27.49 10.31
C LEU A 61 7.33 -28.86 9.60
N ASN A 62 7.74 -28.94 8.33
CA ASN A 62 7.85 -30.18 7.57
C ASN A 62 9.22 -30.86 7.75
N SER A 63 9.80 -30.77 8.95
CA SER A 63 11.06 -31.46 9.29
C SER A 63 10.84 -32.98 9.40
N PRO A 64 11.87 -33.82 9.14
CA PRO A 64 11.71 -35.26 8.94
C PRO A 64 11.12 -36.03 10.14
N VAL A 65 11.25 -35.50 11.35
CA VAL A 65 10.75 -36.15 12.58
C VAL A 65 9.22 -36.12 12.68
N THR A 66 8.55 -35.13 12.10
CA THR A 66 7.07 -35.02 12.12
C THR A 66 6.41 -35.62 10.86
N GLU A 67 7.21 -35.96 9.84
CA GLU A 67 6.75 -36.53 8.56
C GLU A 67 6.34 -38.00 8.66
N GLN A 68 6.94 -38.79 9.56
CA GLN A 68 6.77 -40.25 9.54
C GLN A 68 5.33 -40.70 9.86
N LYS A 69 4.65 -40.07 10.84
CA LYS A 69 3.23 -40.33 11.17
C LYS A 69 2.23 -39.71 10.18
N ARG A 70 2.62 -38.69 9.42
CA ARG A 70 1.75 -37.99 8.46
C ARG A 70 1.84 -38.59 7.05
N SER A 71 2.93 -39.29 6.73
CA SER A 71 3.26 -39.81 5.39
C SER A 71 2.25 -40.82 4.82
N MET A 72 1.65 -41.68 5.66
CA MET A 72 0.70 -42.70 5.22
C MET A 72 -0.64 -42.09 4.76
N SER A 73 -1.18 -41.11 5.51
CA SER A 73 -2.43 -40.41 5.16
C SER A 73 -2.21 -39.35 4.06
N LYS A 74 -1.04 -38.71 4.02
CA LYS A 74 -0.67 -37.78 2.94
C LYS A 74 -0.41 -38.46 1.61
N ARG A 75 0.19 -39.66 1.56
CA ARG A 75 0.44 -40.35 0.28
C ARG A 75 -0.86 -40.58 -0.51
N GLN A 76 -1.96 -40.91 0.15
CA GLN A 76 -3.26 -41.04 -0.53
C GLN A 76 -3.84 -39.69 -0.98
N LEU A 77 -3.70 -38.61 -0.19
CA LEU A 77 -4.22 -37.28 -0.56
C LEU A 77 -3.33 -36.53 -1.57
N GLU A 78 -2.01 -36.67 -1.48
CA GLU A 78 -1.04 -36.08 -2.40
C GLU A 78 -1.11 -36.76 -3.76
N THR A 79 -1.33 -38.08 -3.85
CA THR A 79 -1.56 -38.74 -5.15
C THR A 79 -2.80 -38.16 -5.87
N VAL A 80 -3.87 -37.86 -5.13
CA VAL A 80 -5.11 -37.26 -5.67
C VAL A 80 -4.96 -35.76 -5.97
N ALA A 81 -4.19 -35.01 -5.19
CA ALA A 81 -3.97 -33.56 -5.39
C ALA A 81 -2.90 -33.27 -6.46
N GLN A 82 -1.88 -34.12 -6.59
CA GLN A 82 -0.80 -33.97 -7.57
C GLN A 82 -1.25 -34.44 -8.96
N GLN A 83 -2.25 -35.31 -9.05
CA GLN A 83 -3.00 -35.59 -10.30
C GLN A 83 -3.88 -34.42 -10.77
N ARG A 84 -4.20 -33.43 -9.92
CA ARG A 84 -5.11 -32.32 -10.28
C ARG A 84 -4.44 -31.08 -10.90
N THR A 85 -3.12 -30.95 -10.88
CA THR A 85 -2.45 -29.86 -11.63
C THR A 85 -1.40 -30.42 -12.57
N SER A 86 -1.76 -30.49 -13.85
CA SER A 86 -0.83 -30.84 -14.91
C SER A 86 0.37 -29.86 -14.96
N PRO A 87 1.55 -30.30 -15.43
CA PRO A 87 2.71 -29.43 -15.67
C PRO A 87 2.36 -28.20 -16.53
N THR A 88 1.41 -28.36 -17.45
CA THR A 88 0.89 -27.31 -18.33
C THR A 88 0.14 -26.21 -17.56
N ALA A 89 -0.70 -26.56 -16.59
CA ALA A 89 -1.40 -25.59 -15.75
C ALA A 89 -0.44 -24.74 -14.91
N ARG A 90 0.67 -25.34 -14.43
CA ARG A 90 1.73 -24.63 -13.69
C ARG A 90 2.48 -23.65 -14.59
N ARG A 91 2.81 -24.05 -15.82
CA ARG A 91 3.46 -23.19 -16.82
C ARG A 91 2.56 -22.02 -17.21
N TYR A 92 1.27 -22.26 -17.46
CA TYR A 92 0.31 -21.21 -17.79
C TYR A 92 0.16 -20.18 -16.67
N ARG A 93 0.05 -20.62 -15.41
CA ARG A 93 -0.04 -19.71 -14.26
C ARG A 93 1.21 -18.84 -14.10
N HIS A 94 2.39 -19.38 -14.43
CA HIS A 94 3.64 -18.63 -14.39
C HIS A 94 3.73 -17.61 -15.53
N LEU A 95 3.37 -18.00 -16.76
CA LEU A 95 3.29 -17.09 -17.90
C LEU A 95 2.30 -15.95 -17.64
N TRP A 96 1.12 -16.27 -17.11
CA TRP A 96 0.10 -15.29 -16.73
C TRP A 96 0.62 -14.31 -15.66
N PHE A 97 1.30 -14.81 -14.63
CA PHE A 97 1.92 -13.96 -13.61
C PHE A 97 2.91 -12.96 -14.23
N TRP A 98 3.83 -13.42 -15.08
CA TRP A 98 4.82 -12.54 -15.70
C TRP A 98 4.20 -11.56 -16.69
N GLY A 99 3.21 -11.98 -17.48
CA GLY A 99 2.47 -11.07 -18.36
C GLY A 99 1.85 -9.91 -17.59
N ILE A 100 1.15 -10.21 -16.49
CA ILE A 100 0.55 -9.20 -15.63
C ILE A 100 1.61 -8.34 -14.92
N ALA A 101 2.71 -8.95 -14.47
CA ALA A 101 3.82 -8.22 -13.84
C ALA A 101 4.48 -7.22 -14.80
N ILE A 102 4.70 -7.61 -16.06
CA ILE A 102 5.24 -6.73 -17.10
C ILE A 102 4.26 -5.58 -17.38
N CYS A 103 2.97 -5.86 -17.56
CA CYS A 103 1.97 -4.82 -17.77
C CYS A 103 1.93 -3.82 -16.61
N PHE A 104 1.98 -4.31 -15.36
CA PHE A 104 2.00 -3.44 -14.18
C PHE A 104 3.30 -2.62 -14.10
N ALA A 105 4.45 -3.21 -14.42
CA ALA A 105 5.73 -2.52 -14.44
C ALA A 105 5.77 -1.42 -15.50
N LEU A 106 5.29 -1.70 -16.72
CA LEU A 106 5.16 -0.72 -17.79
C LEU A 106 4.21 0.43 -17.38
N PHE A 107 3.07 0.10 -16.77
CA PHE A 107 2.16 1.10 -16.21
C PHE A 107 2.86 2.00 -15.18
N ALA A 108 3.56 1.41 -14.19
CA ALA A 108 4.22 2.16 -13.13
C ALA A 108 5.33 3.06 -13.67
N LEU A 109 6.23 2.52 -14.52
CA LEU A 109 7.31 3.28 -15.15
C LEU A 109 6.76 4.41 -16.00
N ARG A 110 5.79 4.12 -16.88
CA ARG A 110 5.19 5.12 -17.76
C ARG A 110 4.56 6.26 -16.96
N SER A 111 3.84 5.93 -15.88
CA SER A 111 3.07 6.90 -15.12
C SER A 111 3.93 7.75 -14.18
N PHE A 112 4.94 7.15 -13.54
CA PHE A 112 5.74 7.85 -12.54
C PHE A 112 7.01 8.48 -13.09
N CYS A 113 7.69 7.88 -14.09
CA CYS A 113 8.88 8.50 -14.68
C CYS A 113 8.55 9.75 -15.51
N TRP A 114 7.31 9.88 -15.99
CA TRP A 114 6.78 11.08 -16.68
C TRP A 114 5.72 11.81 -15.84
N LEU A 115 5.79 11.68 -14.52
CA LEU A 115 4.85 12.33 -13.59
C LEU A 115 4.95 13.86 -13.68
N LEU A 116 6.17 14.37 -13.67
CA LEU A 116 6.54 15.78 -13.86
C LEU A 116 7.87 15.79 -14.59
N TYR A 117 7.90 16.31 -15.81
CA TYR A 117 9.10 16.33 -16.64
C TYR A 117 9.27 17.68 -17.32
N ILE A 118 10.51 18.02 -17.64
CA ILE A 118 10.87 19.25 -18.34
C ILE A 118 10.86 18.93 -19.84
N ASP A 119 10.14 19.74 -20.61
CA ASP A 119 10.10 19.68 -22.07
C ASP A 119 10.32 21.09 -22.63
N GLY A 120 11.55 21.34 -23.09
CA GLY A 120 12.03 22.69 -23.40
C GLY A 120 12.02 23.58 -22.15
N GLU A 121 11.28 24.68 -22.22
CA GLU A 121 11.11 25.64 -21.11
C GLU A 121 9.87 25.34 -20.25
N ALA A 122 9.06 24.34 -20.61
CA ALA A 122 7.81 24.03 -19.94
C ALA A 122 7.94 22.80 -19.01
N LEU A 123 7.35 22.91 -17.82
CA LEU A 123 7.05 21.75 -16.99
C LEU A 123 5.78 21.10 -17.51
N LYS A 124 5.86 19.83 -17.89
CA LYS A 124 4.74 19.05 -18.42
C LYS A 124 4.39 17.88 -17.50
N ILE A 125 3.11 17.55 -17.52
CA ILE A 125 2.52 16.41 -16.82
C ILE A 125 1.84 15.55 -17.89
N GLN A 126 2.13 14.25 -17.90
CA GLN A 126 1.62 13.37 -18.93
C GLN A 126 0.13 13.09 -18.80
N SER A 127 -0.34 12.80 -17.58
CA SER A 127 -1.72 12.38 -17.33
C SER A 127 -2.63 13.60 -17.12
N PRO A 128 -3.70 13.78 -17.90
CA PRO A 128 -4.65 14.86 -17.69
C PRO A 128 -5.35 14.74 -16.33
N ASN A 129 -5.59 13.53 -15.84
CA ASN A 129 -6.17 13.30 -14.52
C ASN A 129 -5.27 13.81 -13.39
N ASN A 130 -3.95 13.78 -13.60
CA ASN A 130 -2.98 14.20 -12.58
C ASN A 130 -2.65 15.69 -12.65
N LEU A 131 -2.97 16.37 -13.76
CA LEU A 131 -2.68 17.79 -13.96
C LEU A 131 -3.30 18.66 -12.86
N GLY A 132 -4.57 18.41 -12.52
CA GLY A 132 -5.30 19.17 -11.50
C GLY A 132 -4.81 18.91 -10.07
N ASP A 133 -4.58 17.64 -9.71
CA ASP A 133 -4.22 17.25 -8.35
C ASP A 133 -2.73 17.48 -8.04
N LEU A 134 -1.83 17.31 -9.03
CA LEU A 134 -0.39 17.40 -8.80
C LEU A 134 0.06 18.80 -8.36
N ALA A 135 -0.56 19.86 -8.90
CA ALA A 135 -0.24 21.23 -8.52
C ALA A 135 -0.52 21.49 -7.03
N LEU A 136 -1.62 20.96 -6.50
CA LEU A 136 -1.95 21.02 -5.08
C LEU A 136 -0.88 20.33 -4.23
N HIS A 137 -0.47 19.12 -4.60
CA HIS A 137 0.55 18.36 -3.88
C HIS A 137 1.91 19.06 -3.86
N ILE A 138 2.35 19.58 -5.02
CA ILE A 138 3.61 20.33 -5.10
C ILE A 138 3.56 21.55 -4.19
N THR A 139 2.43 22.28 -4.19
CA THR A 139 2.23 23.45 -3.34
C THR A 139 2.30 23.10 -1.86
N LEU A 140 1.60 22.02 -1.43
CA LEU A 140 1.65 21.54 -0.05
C LEU A 140 3.08 21.17 0.37
N ILE A 141 3.79 20.39 -0.45
CA ILE A 141 5.17 19.98 -0.17
C ILE A 141 6.06 21.20 -0.01
N ARG A 142 6.00 22.15 -0.95
CA ARG A 142 6.83 23.37 -0.91
C ARG A 142 6.54 24.22 0.32
N ASN A 143 5.28 24.37 0.70
CA ASN A 143 4.92 25.13 1.90
C ASN A 143 5.41 24.46 3.19
N PHE A 144 5.36 23.13 3.28
CA PHE A 144 5.95 22.41 4.41
C PHE A 144 7.47 22.58 4.47
N VAL A 145 8.16 22.52 3.33
CA VAL A 145 9.61 22.74 3.24
C VAL A 145 10.00 24.17 3.63
N SER A 146 9.16 25.16 3.34
CA SER A 146 9.38 26.56 3.73
C SER A 146 9.31 26.83 5.23
N GLY A 147 8.99 25.82 6.05
CA GLY A 147 8.92 25.98 7.51
C GLY A 147 7.70 26.75 8.00
N ILE A 148 6.64 26.83 7.19
CA ILE A 148 5.36 27.41 7.64
C ILE A 148 4.80 26.57 8.78
N ALA A 149 4.11 27.22 9.73
CA ALA A 149 3.43 26.56 10.83
C ALA A 149 2.58 25.39 10.32
N LEU A 150 2.88 24.19 10.83
CA LEU A 150 2.12 23.00 10.50
C LEU A 150 0.89 22.90 11.37
N TRP A 151 -0.13 22.23 10.81
CA TRP A 151 -1.30 21.66 11.46
C TRP A 151 -1.68 22.23 12.84
N PRO A 152 -2.90 22.78 13.01
CA PRO A 152 -4.08 22.50 12.20
C PRO A 152 -4.33 23.50 11.08
N ASP A 153 -3.52 24.56 10.99
CA ASP A 153 -3.72 25.61 10.01
C ASP A 153 -3.40 25.14 8.59
N ASN A 154 -4.15 25.68 7.64
CA ASN A 154 -3.95 25.37 6.23
C ASN A 154 -2.73 26.14 5.73
N PRO A 155 -1.70 25.45 5.18
CA PRO A 155 -0.47 26.10 4.73
C PRO A 155 -0.66 26.90 3.43
N ILE A 156 -1.83 26.82 2.78
CA ILE A 156 -2.16 27.53 1.54
C ILE A 156 -3.15 28.65 1.81
N TYR A 157 -4.19 28.41 2.61
CA TYR A 157 -5.29 29.34 2.85
C TYR A 157 -5.24 29.93 4.26
N VAL A 158 -5.04 31.24 4.36
CA VAL A 158 -5.08 31.98 5.62
C VAL A 158 -6.45 31.82 6.29
N PHE A 159 -6.47 31.65 7.62
CA PHE A 159 -7.67 31.44 8.45
C PHE A 159 -8.47 30.16 8.15
N SER A 160 -7.92 29.22 7.36
CA SER A 160 -8.50 27.91 7.11
C SER A 160 -7.75 26.81 7.86
N LYS A 161 -8.40 25.65 8.03
CA LYS A 161 -7.80 24.45 8.62
C LYS A 161 -7.46 23.43 7.54
N LEU A 162 -6.37 22.69 7.72
CA LEU A 162 -5.97 21.63 6.81
C LEU A 162 -6.94 20.44 6.95
N ARG A 163 -7.78 20.23 5.94
CA ARG A 163 -8.73 19.10 5.86
C ARG A 163 -8.28 17.98 4.93
N TYR A 164 -7.22 18.24 4.16
CA TYR A 164 -6.65 17.31 3.20
C TYR A 164 -5.70 16.33 3.92
N PRO A 165 -5.77 15.01 3.65
CA PRO A 165 -4.85 14.02 4.20
C PRO A 165 -3.45 14.20 3.61
N ALA A 166 -2.64 15.03 4.25
CA ALA A 166 -1.34 15.47 3.75
C ALA A 166 -0.19 14.50 4.03
N GLY A 167 -0.43 13.27 4.49
CA GLY A 167 0.62 12.35 4.96
C GLY A 167 1.72 12.09 3.93
N MET A 168 1.36 11.76 2.68
CA MET A 168 2.37 11.54 1.63
C MET A 168 3.08 12.83 1.21
N ASP A 169 2.41 13.97 1.27
CA ASP A 169 3.00 15.26 0.94
C ASP A 169 4.00 15.68 2.03
N LEU A 170 3.64 15.48 3.29
CA LEU A 170 4.52 15.69 4.43
C LEU A 170 5.75 14.77 4.37
N PHE A 171 5.57 13.48 4.04
CA PHE A 171 6.69 12.57 3.83
C PHE A 171 7.66 13.06 2.74
N ASN A 172 7.14 13.51 1.59
CA ASN A 172 7.97 14.05 0.53
C ASN A 172 8.64 15.38 0.93
N ALA A 173 8.01 16.20 1.78
CA ALA A 173 8.62 17.40 2.34
C ALA A 173 9.82 17.06 3.23
N LEU A 174 9.74 16.02 4.05
CA LEU A 174 10.90 15.53 4.84
C LEU A 174 12.06 15.11 3.93
N LEU A 175 11.77 14.44 2.82
CA LEU A 175 12.81 14.09 1.83
C LEU A 175 13.42 15.33 1.17
N CYS A 176 12.61 16.33 0.83
CA CYS A 176 13.10 17.59 0.27
C CYS A 176 14.01 18.35 1.24
N LEU A 177 13.69 18.33 2.54
CA LEU A 177 14.49 18.97 3.59
C LEU A 177 15.86 18.31 3.81
N VAL A 178 16.02 17.05 3.43
CA VAL A 178 17.32 16.36 3.39
C VAL A 178 17.96 16.38 1.99
N HIS A 179 17.64 17.41 1.20
CA HIS A 179 18.21 17.71 -0.12
C HIS A 179 17.88 16.70 -1.22
N LEU A 180 16.83 15.90 -1.06
CA LEU A 180 16.33 15.08 -2.16
C LEU A 180 15.46 15.93 -3.10
N ASP A 181 15.86 16.01 -4.37
CA ASP A 181 15.10 16.75 -5.39
C ASP A 181 13.62 16.33 -5.43
N LEU A 182 12.73 17.31 -5.52
CA LEU A 182 11.28 17.09 -5.49
C LEU A 182 10.85 16.10 -6.57
N THR A 183 11.24 16.33 -7.83
CA THR A 183 10.83 15.46 -8.95
C THR A 183 11.31 14.04 -8.71
N ARG A 184 12.58 13.85 -8.32
CA ARG A 184 13.12 12.53 -7.99
C ARG A 184 12.37 11.88 -6.83
N GLY A 185 12.03 12.63 -5.78
CA GLY A 185 11.25 12.16 -4.65
C GLY A 185 9.88 11.63 -5.05
N LEU A 186 9.15 12.38 -5.87
CA LEU A 186 7.83 11.98 -6.34
C LEU A 186 7.89 10.73 -7.23
N VAL A 187 8.90 10.63 -8.12
CA VAL A 187 9.12 9.47 -8.99
C VAL A 187 9.39 8.23 -8.13
N TRP A 188 10.37 8.29 -7.22
CA TRP A 188 10.76 7.14 -6.40
C TRP A 188 9.65 6.73 -5.44
N ALA A 189 8.98 7.68 -4.79
CA ALA A 189 7.84 7.39 -3.92
C ALA A 189 6.74 6.63 -4.70
N GLY A 190 6.43 7.07 -5.92
CA GLY A 190 5.46 6.42 -6.80
C GLY A 190 5.86 5.01 -7.24
N LEU A 191 7.12 4.82 -7.65
CA LEU A 191 7.63 3.51 -8.08
C LEU A 191 7.70 2.50 -6.92
N VAL A 192 8.17 2.92 -5.75
CA VAL A 192 8.23 2.07 -4.56
C VAL A 192 6.83 1.74 -4.07
N ALA A 193 5.90 2.71 -4.07
CA ALA A 193 4.50 2.48 -3.74
C ALA A 193 3.81 1.53 -4.74
N SER A 194 4.16 1.61 -6.02
CA SER A 194 3.68 0.69 -7.05
C SER A 194 4.15 -0.73 -6.79
N LEU A 195 5.43 -0.92 -6.45
CA LEU A 195 5.97 -2.22 -6.07
C LEU A 195 5.29 -2.77 -4.79
N ALA A 196 5.08 -1.92 -3.79
CA ALA A 196 4.38 -2.27 -2.56
C ALA A 196 2.94 -2.70 -2.84
N THR A 197 2.22 -1.94 -3.68
CA THR A 197 0.86 -2.21 -4.12
C THR A 197 0.76 -3.52 -4.89
N PHE A 198 1.64 -3.74 -5.87
CA PHE A 198 1.74 -4.99 -6.62
C PHE A 198 1.91 -6.19 -5.68
N TYR A 199 2.88 -6.09 -4.77
CA TYR A 199 3.17 -7.16 -3.82
C TYR A 199 1.99 -7.39 -2.85
N ALA A 200 1.35 -6.32 -2.36
CA ALA A 200 0.21 -6.42 -1.46
C ALA A 200 -1.00 -7.11 -2.13
N PHE A 201 -1.37 -6.71 -3.35
CA PHE A 201 -2.43 -7.38 -4.12
C PHE A 201 -2.09 -8.84 -4.41
N PHE A 202 -0.85 -9.11 -4.81
CA PHE A 202 -0.38 -10.48 -5.03
C PHE A 202 -0.54 -11.34 -3.77
N ARG A 203 -0.22 -10.80 -2.59
CA ARG A 203 -0.39 -11.52 -1.32
C ARG A 203 -1.84 -11.64 -0.86
N TRP A 204 -2.70 -10.71 -1.24
CA TRP A 204 -4.10 -10.72 -0.88
C TRP A 204 -4.92 -11.70 -1.73
N ALA A 205 -4.82 -11.57 -3.06
CA ALA A 205 -5.67 -12.24 -4.05
C ALA A 205 -4.90 -12.80 -5.28
N GLY A 206 -3.57 -12.91 -5.20
CA GLY A 206 -2.73 -13.47 -6.26
C GLY A 206 -2.68 -12.61 -7.52
N THR A 207 -2.32 -13.23 -8.65
CA THR A 207 -2.25 -12.55 -9.95
C THR A 207 -3.59 -11.94 -10.37
N PHE A 208 -4.71 -12.56 -9.99
CA PHE A 208 -6.04 -12.03 -10.25
C PHE A 208 -6.28 -10.69 -9.54
N GLY A 209 -5.82 -10.54 -8.29
CA GLY A 209 -5.91 -9.26 -7.57
C GLY A 209 -5.16 -8.14 -8.28
N ILE A 210 -3.96 -8.42 -8.81
CA ILE A 210 -3.18 -7.45 -9.58
C ILE A 210 -3.91 -7.07 -10.88
N ALA A 211 -4.41 -8.07 -11.60
CA ALA A 211 -5.15 -7.85 -12.84
C ALA A 211 -6.44 -7.05 -12.61
N GLY A 212 -7.20 -7.39 -11.56
CA GLY A 212 -8.41 -6.66 -11.18
C GLY A 212 -8.12 -5.21 -10.75
N PHE A 213 -6.95 -4.92 -10.19
CA PHE A 213 -6.54 -3.55 -9.91
C PHE A 213 -6.13 -2.79 -11.18
N LEU A 214 -5.35 -3.41 -12.07
CA LEU A 214 -4.80 -2.75 -13.26
C LEU A 214 -5.85 -2.54 -14.36
N PHE A 215 -6.71 -3.55 -14.55
CA PHE A 215 -7.71 -3.59 -15.61
C PHE A 215 -9.13 -3.34 -15.10
N ASN A 216 -9.30 -2.75 -13.91
CA ASN A 216 -10.61 -2.24 -13.53
C ASN A 216 -11.01 -1.06 -14.41
N GLY A 217 -12.30 -0.96 -14.65
CA GLY A 217 -12.93 -0.14 -15.67
C GLY A 217 -14.13 -0.92 -16.21
N GLY A 218 -15.05 -0.27 -16.90
CA GLY A 218 -16.16 -0.99 -17.54
C GLY A 218 -15.76 -1.73 -18.84
N ILE A 219 -16.66 -1.74 -19.83
CA ILE A 219 -16.50 -2.43 -21.12
C ILE A 219 -16.08 -1.58 -22.35
N VAL A 220 -15.74 -0.28 -22.23
CA VAL A 220 -15.44 0.58 -23.40
C VAL A 220 -14.20 0.14 -24.16
N GLY A 221 -13.20 -0.44 -23.48
CA GLY A 221 -12.03 -1.03 -24.15
C GLY A 221 -12.36 -2.16 -25.13
N PHE A 222 -13.55 -2.77 -25.04
CA PHE A 222 -14.00 -3.78 -26.01
C PHE A 222 -14.41 -3.18 -27.36
N GLU A 223 -14.56 -1.85 -27.48
CA GLU A 223 -14.76 -1.18 -28.76
C GLU A 223 -13.59 -1.40 -29.72
N PHE A 224 -12.39 -1.69 -29.20
CA PHE A 224 -11.26 -2.15 -30.00
C PHE A 224 -11.63 -3.36 -30.88
N PHE A 225 -12.41 -4.32 -30.39
CA PHE A 225 -12.80 -5.49 -31.18
C PHE A 225 -13.76 -5.15 -32.33
N LYS A 226 -14.41 -3.99 -32.29
CA LYS A 226 -15.27 -3.48 -33.37
C LYS A 226 -14.51 -2.60 -34.35
N THR A 227 -13.67 -1.72 -33.85
CA THR A 227 -13.02 -0.67 -34.65
C THR A 227 -11.60 -1.03 -35.10
N LEU A 228 -10.95 -1.97 -34.40
CA LEU A 228 -9.52 -2.33 -34.49
C LEU A 228 -8.58 -1.11 -34.37
N LYS A 229 -9.06 -0.02 -33.77
CA LYS A 229 -8.30 1.22 -33.54
C LYS A 229 -7.96 1.33 -32.07
N PHE A 230 -6.69 1.62 -31.79
CA PHE A 230 -6.26 2.08 -30.48
C PHE A 230 -6.57 3.57 -30.36
N LEU A 231 -7.73 3.89 -29.80
CA LEU A 231 -8.12 5.26 -29.49
C LEU A 231 -7.73 5.61 -28.06
N ASP A 232 -7.36 6.88 -27.84
CA ASP A 232 -7.27 7.42 -26.48
C ASP A 232 -8.69 7.61 -25.96
N TYR A 233 -9.14 6.66 -25.13
CA TYR A 233 -10.42 6.71 -24.43
C TYR A 233 -10.32 7.41 -23.07
N GLN A 234 -9.25 8.14 -22.77
CA GLN A 234 -9.16 8.96 -21.55
C GLN A 234 -9.18 10.45 -21.85
N GLY A 235 -8.78 10.85 -23.06
CA GLY A 235 -8.84 12.22 -23.54
C GLY A 235 -10.27 12.77 -23.63
N SER A 236 -10.40 14.09 -23.51
CA SER A 236 -11.67 14.82 -23.51
C SER A 236 -12.54 14.66 -24.77
N LYS A 237 -12.02 14.03 -25.83
CA LYS A 237 -12.64 13.98 -27.16
C LYS A 237 -13.39 12.68 -27.49
N THR A 238 -13.32 11.64 -26.67
CA THR A 238 -13.82 10.30 -27.04
C THR A 238 -14.82 9.76 -26.02
N ILE A 239 -14.40 9.41 -24.81
CA ILE A 239 -15.21 8.99 -23.65
C ILE A 239 -14.32 9.21 -22.41
N ALA A 240 -14.80 9.72 -21.27
CA ALA A 240 -13.94 9.90 -20.08
C ALA A 240 -13.73 8.58 -19.31
N TRP A 241 -12.99 7.62 -19.88
CA TRP A 241 -12.79 6.29 -19.29
C TRP A 241 -11.88 6.32 -18.05
N LYS A 242 -12.43 5.95 -16.90
CA LYS A 242 -11.72 5.96 -15.61
C LYS A 242 -11.45 4.54 -15.12
N SER A 243 -10.16 4.20 -14.95
CA SER A 243 -9.72 3.06 -14.15
C SER A 243 -9.20 3.54 -12.81
N ILE A 244 -9.36 2.76 -11.74
CA ILE A 244 -8.85 3.09 -10.40
C ILE A 244 -7.35 3.35 -10.45
N ALA A 245 -6.60 2.55 -11.22
CA ALA A 245 -5.17 2.74 -11.40
C ALA A 245 -4.84 4.14 -11.95
N LEU A 246 -5.55 4.61 -12.99
CA LEU A 246 -5.22 5.87 -13.67
C LEU A 246 -5.91 7.11 -13.06
N SER A 247 -7.13 6.97 -12.54
CA SER A 247 -7.94 8.10 -12.07
C SER A 247 -7.92 8.31 -10.56
N MET A 248 -7.39 7.34 -9.80
CA MET A 248 -7.29 7.45 -8.34
C MET A 248 -5.87 7.17 -7.85
N PHE A 249 -5.28 6.02 -8.18
CA PHE A 249 -3.96 5.64 -7.63
C PHE A 249 -2.84 6.60 -8.06
N LEU A 250 -2.88 7.10 -9.30
CA LEU A 250 -1.91 8.10 -9.77
C LEU A 250 -2.14 9.50 -9.21
N THR A 251 -3.40 9.88 -8.98
CA THR A 251 -3.80 11.25 -8.68
C THR A 251 -3.87 11.50 -7.18
N GLN A 252 -4.50 10.59 -6.45
CA GLN A 252 -4.62 10.65 -5.00
C GLN A 252 -3.38 10.05 -4.35
N ARG A 253 -2.39 10.90 -4.06
CA ARG A 253 -1.12 10.47 -3.44
C ARG A 253 -1.30 9.65 -2.18
N GLY A 254 -2.33 9.92 -1.38
CA GLY A 254 -2.68 9.13 -0.20
C GLY A 254 -2.82 7.62 -0.48
N LEU A 255 -3.30 7.23 -1.67
CA LEU A 255 -3.46 5.83 -2.07
C LEU A 255 -2.14 5.10 -2.30
N LEU A 256 -1.04 5.81 -2.58
CA LEU A 256 0.30 5.23 -2.69
C LEU A 256 0.72 4.51 -1.40
N TYR A 257 0.24 5.01 -0.26
CA TYR A 257 0.42 4.36 1.05
C TYR A 257 -0.80 3.54 1.47
N ALA A 258 -2.01 4.08 1.30
CA ALA A 258 -3.21 3.51 1.88
C ALA A 258 -3.61 2.15 1.26
N ILE A 259 -3.39 1.93 -0.03
CA ILE A 259 -3.66 0.63 -0.66
C ILE A 259 -2.75 -0.47 -0.09
N PRO A 260 -1.41 -0.35 -0.15
CA PRO A 260 -0.55 -1.40 0.39
C PRO A 260 -0.70 -1.57 1.92
N ALA A 261 -0.91 -0.49 2.68
CA ALA A 261 -1.16 -0.57 4.12
C ALA A 261 -2.52 -1.23 4.45
N GLY A 262 -3.59 -0.84 3.76
CA GLY A 262 -4.92 -1.41 3.94
C GLY A 262 -4.96 -2.90 3.60
N LEU A 263 -4.38 -3.31 2.47
CA LEU A 263 -4.29 -4.72 2.10
C LEU A 263 -3.43 -5.54 3.08
N LEU A 264 -2.37 -4.93 3.63
CA LEU A 264 -1.55 -5.56 4.67
C LEU A 264 -2.35 -5.77 5.96
N LEU A 265 -3.14 -4.77 6.39
CA LEU A 265 -4.05 -4.88 7.55
C LEU A 265 -5.12 -5.95 7.31
N LEU A 266 -5.78 -5.95 6.15
CA LEU A 266 -6.75 -6.98 5.80
C LEU A 266 -6.12 -8.38 5.80
N TYR A 267 -4.90 -8.52 5.28
CA TYR A 267 -4.15 -9.78 5.33
C TYR A 267 -3.88 -10.23 6.77
N GLN A 268 -3.43 -9.31 7.62
CA GLN A 268 -3.19 -9.54 9.05
C GLN A 268 -4.48 -9.98 9.74
N TRP A 269 -5.59 -9.26 9.56
CA TRP A 269 -6.87 -9.56 10.19
C TRP A 269 -7.47 -10.88 9.71
N ARG A 270 -7.34 -11.18 8.41
CA ARG A 270 -7.73 -12.50 7.87
C ARG A 270 -6.94 -13.62 8.56
N ALA A 271 -5.64 -13.45 8.75
CA ALA A 271 -4.81 -14.44 9.43
C ALA A 271 -5.09 -14.53 10.94
N LYS A 272 -5.45 -13.42 11.58
CA LYS A 272 -5.67 -13.31 13.03
C LYS A 272 -7.04 -13.82 13.46
N PHE A 273 -8.10 -13.44 12.74
CA PHE A 273 -9.49 -13.70 13.12
C PHE A 273 -10.10 -14.92 12.44
N PHE A 274 -9.62 -15.28 11.24
CA PHE A 274 -10.24 -16.32 10.41
C PHE A 274 -9.34 -17.54 10.13
N ALA A 275 -8.16 -17.63 10.76
CA ALA A 275 -7.38 -18.86 10.71
C ALA A 275 -8.06 -19.98 11.53
N GLN A 276 -8.96 -20.72 10.89
CA GLN A 276 -9.66 -21.87 11.46
C GLN A 276 -8.69 -23.01 11.83
N SER A 277 -8.68 -23.36 13.12
CA SER A 277 -9.12 -24.63 13.75
C SER A 277 -8.77 -26.02 13.16
N ASN A 278 -8.23 -26.14 11.94
CA ASN A 278 -7.95 -27.44 11.30
C ASN A 278 -6.48 -27.87 11.33
N GLN A 279 -5.65 -27.16 12.11
CA GLN A 279 -4.42 -27.73 12.62
C GLN A 279 -4.56 -27.74 14.13
N VAL A 280 -4.33 -28.90 14.74
CA VAL A 280 -3.90 -29.06 16.13
C VAL A 280 -3.22 -27.77 16.56
N LYS A 281 -3.66 -27.18 17.66
CA LYS A 281 -2.98 -26.10 18.39
C LYS A 281 -1.49 -26.44 18.46
N SER A 282 -0.77 -26.06 17.42
CA SER A 282 0.66 -25.99 17.39
C SER A 282 0.88 -24.54 17.71
N ASP A 283 1.57 -24.27 18.81
CA ASP A 283 1.82 -22.97 19.46
C ASP A 283 2.58 -21.95 18.60
N VAL A 284 2.34 -21.95 17.29
CA VAL A 284 3.34 -21.66 16.27
C VAL A 284 2.72 -20.93 15.06
N ALA A 285 1.42 -20.61 15.01
CA ALA A 285 0.90 -19.69 13.99
C ALA A 285 0.81 -18.25 14.53
N ARG A 286 1.97 -17.63 14.83
CA ARG A 286 2.00 -16.21 15.21
C ARG A 286 1.39 -15.36 14.07
N PRO A 287 0.58 -14.33 14.39
CA PRO A 287 0.09 -13.40 13.38
C PRO A 287 1.27 -12.80 12.60
N PRO A 288 1.10 -12.51 11.30
CA PRO A 288 2.22 -12.09 10.45
C PRO A 288 2.86 -10.77 10.92
N LEU A 289 2.10 -9.87 11.54
CA LEU A 289 2.58 -8.58 12.05
C LEU A 289 2.51 -8.50 13.58
N PRO A 290 3.49 -7.82 14.22
CA PRO A 290 3.37 -7.36 15.60
C PRO A 290 2.18 -6.41 15.79
N PHE A 291 1.57 -6.43 16.97
CA PHE A 291 0.40 -5.59 17.25
C PHE A 291 0.67 -4.09 17.11
N TRP A 292 1.84 -3.61 17.55
CA TRP A 292 2.18 -2.18 17.41
C TRP A 292 2.26 -1.72 15.94
N VAL A 293 2.69 -2.60 15.02
CA VAL A 293 2.70 -2.32 13.58
C VAL A 293 1.27 -2.20 13.06
N GLU A 294 0.40 -3.13 13.47
CA GLU A 294 -1.04 -3.10 13.14
C GLU A 294 -1.69 -1.79 13.62
N CYS A 295 -1.44 -1.40 14.87
CA CYS A 295 -1.91 -0.14 15.43
C CYS A 295 -1.36 1.07 14.70
N ALA A 296 -0.05 1.14 14.45
CA ALA A 296 0.57 2.27 13.77
C ALA A 296 -0.01 2.47 12.36
N LEU A 297 -0.14 1.39 11.58
CA LEU A 297 -0.71 1.45 10.23
C LEU A 297 -2.18 1.88 10.25
N TYR A 298 -2.97 1.39 11.22
CA TYR A 298 -4.40 1.72 11.32
C TYR A 298 -4.63 3.16 11.83
N ALA A 299 -3.99 3.54 12.93
CA ALA A 299 -4.15 4.84 13.59
C ALA A 299 -3.68 6.02 12.72
N SER A 300 -2.60 5.82 11.96
CA SER A 300 -2.11 6.85 11.02
C SER A 300 -2.89 6.91 9.71
N MET A 301 -3.77 5.94 9.42
CA MET A 301 -4.46 5.87 8.13
C MET A 301 -5.23 7.14 7.75
N PRO A 302 -5.92 7.87 8.66
CA PRO A 302 -6.57 9.15 8.33
C PRO A 302 -5.61 10.21 7.81
N LEU A 303 -4.35 10.22 8.26
CA LEU A 303 -3.32 11.15 7.81
C LEU A 303 -2.97 10.93 6.33
N PHE A 304 -3.10 9.70 5.85
CA PHE A 304 -2.80 9.32 4.46
C PHE A 304 -4.06 9.25 3.59
N HIS A 305 -5.14 8.64 4.08
CA HIS A 305 -6.38 8.47 3.32
C HIS A 305 -7.59 8.15 4.23
N VAL A 306 -8.40 9.17 4.53
CA VAL A 306 -9.58 9.07 5.41
C VAL A 306 -10.59 8.02 4.94
N HIS A 307 -10.87 7.92 3.64
CA HIS A 307 -11.85 6.93 3.15
C HIS A 307 -11.40 5.48 3.37
N THR A 308 -10.09 5.21 3.29
CA THR A 308 -9.56 3.87 3.59
C THR A 308 -9.72 3.59 5.07
N PHE A 309 -9.41 4.56 5.94
CA PHE A 309 -9.65 4.43 7.37
C PHE A 309 -11.12 4.09 7.67
N ILE A 310 -12.07 4.88 7.15
CA ILE A 310 -13.51 4.64 7.35
C ILE A 310 -13.91 3.23 6.88
N ALA A 311 -13.47 2.81 5.68
CA ALA A 311 -13.78 1.48 5.17
C ALA A 311 -13.24 0.36 6.08
N LEU A 312 -12.02 0.52 6.60
CA LEU A 312 -11.44 -0.42 7.56
C LEU A 312 -12.20 -0.41 8.90
N SER A 313 -12.59 0.77 9.40
CA SER A 313 -13.36 0.90 10.64
C SER A 313 -14.75 0.26 10.51
N ILE A 314 -15.43 0.40 9.37
CA ILE A 314 -16.70 -0.27 9.09
C ILE A 314 -16.53 -1.78 9.12
N LEU A 315 -15.46 -2.31 8.51
CA LEU A 315 -15.16 -3.75 8.56
C LEU A 315 -14.90 -4.25 9.98
N LEU A 316 -14.11 -3.50 10.76
CA LEU A 316 -13.87 -3.83 12.18
C LEU A 316 -15.16 -3.79 13.00
N GLY A 317 -16.03 -2.79 12.77
CA GLY A 317 -17.34 -2.69 13.40
C GLY A 317 -18.25 -3.87 13.04
N PHE A 318 -18.31 -4.25 11.76
CA PHE A 318 -19.06 -5.43 11.33
C PHE A 318 -18.55 -6.71 12.00
N TRP A 319 -17.23 -6.89 12.09
CA TRP A 319 -16.64 -8.03 12.80
C TRP A 319 -16.81 -7.97 14.31
N PHE A 320 -16.97 -6.78 14.90
CA PHE A 320 -17.33 -6.67 16.32
C PHE A 320 -18.77 -7.10 16.57
N LEU A 321 -19.69 -6.76 15.66
CA LEU A 321 -21.12 -7.09 15.79
C LEU A 321 -21.42 -8.57 15.49
N VAL A 322 -20.75 -9.16 14.50
CA VAL A 322 -21.05 -10.51 14.00
C VAL A 322 -19.97 -11.54 14.38
N GLY A 323 -18.82 -11.07 14.86
CA GLY A 323 -17.67 -11.93 15.16
C GLY A 323 -17.78 -12.69 16.47
N ARG A 324 -16.73 -13.46 16.77
CA ARG A 324 -16.65 -14.27 17.99
C ARG A 324 -16.28 -13.38 19.19
N PRO A 325 -16.78 -13.68 20.41
CA PRO A 325 -16.44 -12.91 21.62
C PRO A 325 -14.93 -12.75 21.87
N GLU A 326 -14.13 -13.75 21.49
CA GLU A 326 -12.66 -13.74 21.58
C GLU A 326 -12.01 -12.60 20.78
N MET A 327 -12.67 -12.12 19.72
CA MET A 327 -12.18 -11.03 18.87
C MET A 327 -12.40 -9.66 19.52
N HIS A 328 -13.41 -9.52 20.38
CA HIS A 328 -13.89 -8.21 20.86
C HIS A 328 -12.81 -7.42 21.57
N ARG A 329 -12.02 -8.06 22.45
CA ARG A 329 -10.92 -7.38 23.16
C ARG A 329 -9.92 -6.77 22.19
N GLN A 330 -9.53 -7.50 21.15
CA GLN A 330 -8.54 -7.01 20.19
C GLN A 330 -9.12 -5.93 19.27
N LEU A 331 -10.39 -6.05 18.90
CA LEU A 331 -11.09 -5.03 18.12
C LEU A 331 -11.23 -3.72 18.91
N LEU A 332 -11.57 -3.81 20.21
CA LEU A 332 -11.63 -2.65 21.10
C LEU A 332 -10.26 -1.98 21.28
N LEU A 333 -9.18 -2.78 21.42
CA LEU A 333 -7.83 -2.23 21.48
C LEU A 333 -7.43 -1.50 20.20
N LEU A 334 -7.78 -2.05 19.01
CA LEU A 334 -7.52 -1.38 17.73
C LEU A 334 -8.35 -0.10 17.58
N ALA A 335 -9.61 -0.13 17.98
CA ALA A 335 -10.49 1.03 17.96
C ALA A 335 -9.95 2.14 18.88
N GLY A 336 -9.45 1.80 20.07
CA GLY A 336 -8.84 2.77 20.99
C GLY A 336 -7.47 3.30 20.54
N CYS A 337 -6.86 2.75 19.49
CA CYS A 337 -5.65 3.32 18.89
C CYS A 337 -5.93 4.42 17.88
N ALA A 338 -7.17 4.52 17.37
CA ALA A 338 -7.57 5.49 16.37
C ALA A 338 -8.22 6.73 17.00
#